data_AF-A0A819WMD6-F1
#
_entry.id   AF-A0A819WMD6-F1
#
_cell.length_a   1.000
_cell.length_b   1.000
_cell.length_c   1.000
_cell.angle_alpha   90.00
_cell.angle_beta   90.00
_cell.angle_gamma   90.00
#
_symmetry.space_group_name_H-M   'P 1'
#
loop_
_entity.id
_entity.type
_entity.pdbx_description
1 polymer ?
#
loop_
_entity_poly.entity_id
_entity_poly.type
_entity_poly.pdbx_seq_one_letter_code
_entity_poly.pdbx_strand_id
1 'polypeptide(L)'
;MAPPPIEMDAATKAMFDILVQNMTELKTANKRQADRMEQLTTELALSRDNKLRFKVIEPIKYSLDSTIKLQDYFVTFEIFCSAQYGNANKDAWSAALGKFLEGDISQAYIGLEGGSMPWEDLKTTLAA
;
A
#
# COMPACT_ATOMS: atom_id res chain seq x y z
N MET A 1 44.72 -44.33 -38.24
CA MET A 1 43.43 -45.04 -38.21
C MET A 1 42.42 -44.11 -37.59
N ALA A 2 41.40 -43.68 -38.35
CA ALA A 2 40.29 -42.91 -37.79
C ALA A 2 39.39 -43.85 -36.98
N PRO A 3 38.82 -43.41 -35.84
CA PRO A 3 37.88 -44.25 -35.09
C PRO A 3 36.65 -44.57 -35.95
N PRO A 4 36.08 -45.77 -35.84
CA PRO A 4 34.89 -46.15 -36.59
C PRO A 4 33.70 -45.25 -36.20
N PRO A 5 32.80 -44.94 -37.14
CA PRO A 5 31.60 -44.17 -36.84
C PRO A 5 30.76 -44.94 -35.80
N ILE A 6 30.37 -44.24 -34.73
CA ILE A 6 29.44 -44.77 -33.73
C ILE A 6 28.06 -44.82 -34.40
N GLU A 7 27.65 -46.00 -34.85
CA GLU A 7 26.28 -46.22 -35.32
C GLU A 7 25.35 -46.26 -34.10
N MET A 8 24.63 -45.16 -33.87
CA MET A 8 23.52 -45.15 -32.91
C MET A 8 22.39 -46.02 -33.44
N ASP A 9 21.98 -47.02 -32.66
CA ASP A 9 20.80 -47.81 -32.97
C ASP A 9 19.53 -46.92 -32.99
N ALA A 10 18.51 -47.37 -33.73
CA ALA A 10 17.29 -46.59 -33.93
C ALA A 10 16.57 -46.25 -32.61
N ALA A 11 16.64 -47.12 -31.59
CA ALA A 11 16.06 -46.88 -30.28
C ALA A 11 16.83 -45.80 -29.51
N THR A 12 18.18 -45.84 -29.51
CA THR A 12 19.01 -44.80 -28.89
C THR A 12 18.81 -43.43 -29.54
N LYS A 13 18.65 -43.40 -30.87
CA LYS A 13 18.33 -42.16 -31.60
C LYS A 13 16.98 -41.58 -31.19
N ALA A 14 15.95 -42.41 -31.12
CA ALA A 14 14.62 -41.98 -30.69
C ALA A 14 14.61 -41.45 -29.24
N MET A 15 15.36 -42.07 -28.33
CA MET A 15 15.48 -41.58 -26.94
C MET A 15 16.18 -40.22 -26.88
N PHE A 16 17.24 -40.02 -27.69
CA PHE A 16 17.96 -38.76 -27.75
C PHE A 16 17.08 -37.62 -28.31
N ASP A 17 16.30 -37.90 -29.35
CA ASP A 17 15.37 -36.94 -29.94
C ASP A 17 14.28 -36.51 -28.94
N ILE A 18 13.73 -37.45 -28.16
CA ILE A 18 12.77 -37.16 -27.08
C ILE A 18 13.40 -36.27 -25.99
N LEU A 19 14.64 -36.55 -25.59
CA LEU A 19 15.39 -35.75 -24.62
C LEU A 19 15.61 -34.30 -25.10
N VAL A 20 16.00 -34.13 -26.36
CA VAL A 20 16.20 -32.81 -26.98
C VAL A 20 14.88 -32.04 -27.07
N GLN A 21 13.79 -32.72 -27.42
CA GLN A 21 12.46 -32.12 -27.49
C GLN A 21 11.98 -31.65 -26.11
N ASN A 22 12.07 -32.51 -25.09
CA ASN A 22 11.72 -32.16 -23.71
C ASN A 22 12.55 -30.99 -23.18
N MET A 23 13.86 -30.95 -23.45
CA MET A 23 14.72 -29.81 -23.08
C MET A 23 14.30 -28.51 -23.75
N THR A 24 13.84 -28.56 -25.00
CA THR A 24 13.39 -27.40 -25.77
C THR A 24 12.08 -26.85 -25.20
N GLU A 25 11.15 -27.75 -24.84
CA GLU A 25 9.89 -27.38 -24.19
C GLU A 25 10.12 -26.76 -22.81
N LEU A 26 11.01 -27.33 -21.99
CA LEU A 26 11.40 -26.78 -20.69
C LEU A 26 12.04 -25.40 -20.79
N LYS A 27 12.96 -25.18 -21.75
CA LYS A 27 13.55 -23.86 -21.99
C LYS A 27 12.51 -22.83 -22.40
N THR A 28 11.55 -23.24 -23.24
CA THR A 28 10.47 -22.36 -23.70
C THR A 28 9.51 -22.01 -22.57
N ALA A 29 9.16 -22.96 -21.70
CA ALA A 29 8.32 -22.74 -20.53
C ALA A 29 9.00 -21.80 -19.52
N ASN A 30 10.29 -22.00 -19.25
CA ASN A 30 11.06 -21.12 -18.36
C ASN A 30 11.15 -19.69 -18.91
N LYS A 31 11.34 -19.53 -20.23
CA LYS A 31 11.34 -18.21 -20.86
C LYS A 31 9.99 -17.50 -20.68
N ARG A 32 8.88 -18.19 -20.92
CA ARG A 32 7.52 -17.63 -20.70
C ARG A 32 7.27 -17.25 -19.24
N GLN A 33 7.81 -18.01 -18.29
CA GLN A 33 7.71 -17.66 -16.86
C GLN A 33 8.53 -16.42 -16.52
N ALA A 34 9.75 -16.30 -17.06
CA ALA A 34 10.59 -15.11 -16.88
C ALA A 34 9.92 -13.86 -17.46
N ASP A 35 9.41 -13.94 -18.70
CA ASP A 35 8.70 -12.83 -19.36
C ASP A 35 7.46 -12.40 -18.56
N ARG A 36 6.71 -13.37 -17.99
CA ARG A 36 5.55 -13.09 -17.13
C ARG A 36 5.95 -12.44 -15.81
N MET A 37 7.07 -12.86 -15.21
CA MET A 37 7.59 -12.27 -13.98
C MET A 37 8.05 -10.83 -14.22
N GLU A 38 8.70 -10.56 -15.36
CA GLU A 38 9.13 -9.21 -15.75
C GLU A 38 7.94 -8.28 -16.01
N GLN A 39 6.90 -8.78 -16.69
CA GLN A 39 5.64 -8.04 -16.86
C GLN A 39 4.99 -7.72 -15.51
N LEU A 40 4.83 -8.71 -14.63
CA LEU A 40 4.24 -8.49 -13.30
C LEU A 40 5.08 -7.52 -12.45
N THR A 41 6.40 -7.56 -12.55
CA THR A 41 7.28 -6.64 -11.83
C THR A 41 7.14 -5.21 -12.36
N THR A 42 6.98 -5.06 -13.68
CA THR A 42 6.73 -3.77 -14.33
C THR A 42 5.34 -3.22 -13.99
N GLU A 43 4.30 -4.04 -14.01
CA GLU A 43 2.95 -3.67 -13.56
C GLU A 43 2.93 -3.28 -12.08
N LEU A 44 3.68 -3.99 -11.22
CA LEU A 44 3.80 -3.66 -9.81
C LEU A 44 4.55 -2.33 -9.59
N ALA A 45 5.59 -2.04 -10.39
CA ALA A 45 6.30 -0.77 -10.36
C ALA A 45 5.40 0.38 -10.81
N LEU A 46 4.67 0.21 -11.91
CA LEU A 46 3.68 1.18 -12.40
C LEU A 46 2.53 1.37 -11.41
N SER A 47 2.09 0.33 -10.70
CA SER A 47 1.09 0.44 -9.64
C SER A 47 1.61 1.18 -8.40
N ARG A 48 2.91 1.04 -8.07
CA ARG A 48 3.55 1.82 -7.01
C ARG A 48 3.66 3.31 -7.35
N ASP A 49 3.93 3.65 -8.61
CA ASP A 49 3.87 5.04 -9.09
C ASP A 49 2.43 5.55 -9.21
N ASN A 50 1.50 4.66 -9.53
CA ASN A 50 0.06 4.88 -9.45
C ASN A 50 -0.48 4.67 -8.03
N LYS A 51 0.35 4.96 -7.00
CA LYS A 51 -0.15 5.52 -5.74
C LYS A 51 -0.91 6.78 -6.12
N LEU A 52 -2.17 6.53 -6.48
CA LEU A 52 -3.25 7.46 -6.53
C LEU A 52 -2.95 8.54 -5.52
N ARG A 53 -2.64 9.71 -6.07
CA ARG A 53 -2.85 10.99 -5.44
C ARG A 53 -4.35 11.05 -5.13
N PHE A 54 -4.82 10.24 -4.18
CA PHE A 54 -5.93 10.62 -3.34
C PHE A 54 -5.39 11.86 -2.66
N LYS A 55 -5.64 13.02 -3.28
CA LYS A 55 -5.55 14.30 -2.60
C LYS A 55 -6.55 14.13 -1.47
N VAL A 56 -6.06 13.68 -0.32
CA VAL A 56 -6.95 13.46 0.81
C VAL A 56 -7.45 14.85 1.16
N ILE A 57 -8.75 15.01 1.00
CA ILE A 57 -9.39 16.30 1.07
C ILE A 57 -9.16 16.80 2.48
N GLU A 58 -8.59 17.99 2.58
CA GLU A 58 -8.33 18.63 3.86
C GLU A 58 -9.68 18.79 4.58
N PRO A 59 -9.82 18.29 5.83
CA PRO A 59 -11.06 18.35 6.55
C PRO A 59 -11.44 19.82 6.78
N ILE A 60 -12.72 20.13 6.62
CA ILE A 60 -13.24 21.45 6.97
C ILE A 60 -13.06 21.69 8.48
N LYS A 61 -13.00 22.95 8.87
CA LYS A 61 -12.91 23.28 10.29
C LYS A 61 -14.23 22.93 10.99
N TYR A 62 -14.12 22.38 12.18
CA TYR A 62 -15.24 21.95 13.00
C TYR A 62 -15.54 22.99 14.09
N SER A 63 -16.82 23.28 14.26
CA SER A 63 -17.38 24.07 15.36
C SER A 63 -18.59 23.35 15.95
N LEU A 64 -18.99 23.68 17.18
CA LEU A 64 -20.19 23.10 17.82
C LEU A 64 -21.50 23.49 17.09
N ASP A 65 -21.48 24.59 16.35
CA ASP A 65 -22.60 25.04 15.52
C ASP A 65 -22.68 24.28 14.18
N SER A 66 -21.70 23.41 13.89
CA SER A 66 -21.69 22.60 12.67
C SER A 66 -22.84 21.60 12.66
N THR A 67 -23.41 21.37 11.48
CA THR A 67 -24.43 20.32 11.27
C THR A 67 -23.83 18.91 11.35
N ILE A 68 -22.50 18.80 11.34
CA ILE A 68 -21.77 17.54 11.42
C ILE A 68 -21.64 17.14 12.88
N LYS A 69 -21.90 15.87 13.20
CA LYS A 69 -21.64 15.35 14.54
C LYS A 69 -20.13 15.22 14.76
N LEU A 70 -19.67 15.56 15.97
CA LEU A 70 -18.25 15.48 16.33
C LEU A 70 -17.62 14.09 16.06
N GLN A 71 -18.36 13.01 16.29
CA GLN A 71 -17.92 11.65 16.01
C GLN A 71 -17.66 11.42 14.51
N ASP A 72 -18.57 11.87 13.64
CA ASP A 72 -18.43 11.74 12.18
C ASP A 72 -17.26 12.60 11.66
N TYR A 73 -17.05 13.75 12.31
CA TYR A 73 -15.91 14.60 12.05
C TYR A 73 -14.58 13.91 12.38
N PHE A 74 -14.47 13.25 13.53
CA PHE A 74 -13.26 12.52 13.91
C PHE A 74 -12.91 11.43 12.91
N VAL A 75 -13.89 10.65 12.43
CA VAL A 75 -13.65 9.63 11.39
C VAL A 75 -13.03 10.26 10.14
N THR A 76 -13.58 11.38 9.69
CA THR A 76 -13.06 12.10 8.51
C THR A 76 -11.65 12.63 8.75
N PHE A 77 -11.40 13.17 9.95
CA PHE A 77 -10.09 13.69 10.34
C PHE A 77 -9.03 12.58 10.47
N GLU A 78 -9.37 11.41 10.99
CA GLU A 78 -8.49 10.23 11.08
C GLU A 78 -8.11 9.72 9.69
N ILE A 79 -9.04 9.71 8.73
CA ILE A 79 -8.74 9.36 7.33
C ILE A 79 -7.75 10.35 6.71
N PHE A 80 -7.92 11.65 6.98
CA PHE A 80 -6.96 12.67 6.55
C PHE A 80 -5.58 12.49 7.19
N CYS A 81 -5.55 12.32 8.52
CA CYS A 81 -4.30 12.24 9.25
C CYS A 81 -3.52 10.94 8.98
N SER A 82 -4.23 9.82 8.78
CA SER A 82 -3.62 8.56 8.35
C SER A 82 -2.94 8.64 6.99
N ALA A 83 -3.51 9.41 6.07
CA ALA A 83 -2.90 9.64 4.77
C ALA A 83 -1.76 10.67 4.80
N GLN A 84 -1.88 11.72 5.63
CA GLN A 84 -0.93 12.83 5.66
C GLN A 84 0.28 12.56 6.57
N TYR A 85 0.05 11.99 7.76
CA TYR A 85 1.06 11.77 8.80
C TYR A 85 1.37 10.29 9.05
N GLY A 86 0.54 9.38 8.53
CA GLY A 86 0.64 7.94 8.77
C GLY A 86 -0.07 7.48 10.05
N ASN A 87 -0.52 6.22 10.06
CA ASN A 87 -1.26 5.60 11.18
C ASN A 87 -0.48 5.45 12.49
N ALA A 88 0.86 5.50 12.45
CA ALA A 88 1.71 5.32 13.62
C ALA A 88 1.92 6.61 14.43
N ASN A 89 1.60 7.78 13.86
CA ASN A 89 1.94 9.07 14.47
C ASN A 89 0.70 9.78 15.02
N LYS A 90 0.06 9.15 16.00
CA LYS A 90 -1.17 9.68 16.63
C LYS A 90 -0.93 10.97 17.42
N ASP A 91 0.29 11.18 17.94
CA ASP A 91 0.65 12.42 18.63
C ASP A 91 0.60 13.62 17.68
N ALA A 92 1.04 13.43 16.42
CA ALA A 92 0.92 14.45 15.39
C ALA A 92 -0.56 14.72 15.00
N TRP A 93 -1.45 13.75 15.15
CA TRP A 93 -2.88 13.93 14.87
C TRP A 93 -3.53 14.82 15.93
N SER A 94 -3.24 14.55 17.21
CA SER A 94 -3.65 15.40 18.33
C SER A 94 -3.22 16.84 18.11
N ALA A 95 -1.92 17.08 17.87
CA ALA A 95 -1.39 18.41 17.61
C ALA A 95 -1.98 19.08 16.35
N ALA A 96 -2.30 18.30 15.32
CA ALA A 96 -2.92 18.81 14.10
C ALA A 96 -4.38 19.24 14.30
N LEU A 97 -5.13 18.56 15.17
CA LEU A 97 -6.57 18.80 15.37
C LEU A 97 -6.86 20.26 15.72
N GLY A 98 -6.02 20.89 16.56
CA GLY A 98 -6.21 22.29 16.95
C GLY A 98 -6.28 23.28 15.79
N LYS A 99 -5.70 22.96 14.62
CA LYS A 99 -5.78 23.80 13.42
C LYS A 99 -7.14 23.71 12.72
N PHE A 100 -7.89 22.65 13.01
CA PHE A 100 -9.16 22.33 12.39
C PHE A 100 -10.36 22.47 13.34
N LEU A 101 -10.15 23.01 14.55
CA LEU A 101 -11.22 23.35 15.48
C LEU A 101 -11.42 24.87 15.55
N GLU A 102 -12.67 25.31 15.58
CA GLU A 102 -13.06 26.71 15.73
C GLU A 102 -14.15 26.91 16.79
N GLY A 103 -14.23 28.12 17.33
CA GLY A 103 -15.19 28.47 18.37
C GLY A 103 -14.89 27.80 19.72
N ASP A 104 -15.94 27.48 20.46
CA ASP A 104 -15.84 27.02 21.86
C ASP A 104 -15.13 25.66 21.99
N ILE A 105 -15.26 24.77 21.01
CA ILE A 105 -14.54 23.48 21.02
C ILE A 105 -13.03 23.65 20.83
N SER A 106 -12.59 24.70 20.11
CA SER A 106 -11.18 25.06 20.00
C SER A 106 -10.63 25.53 21.35
N GLN A 107 -11.41 26.31 22.09
CA GLN A 107 -11.05 26.73 23.45
C GLN A 107 -10.99 25.54 24.42
N ALA A 108 -11.95 24.62 24.33
CA ALA A 108 -11.93 23.38 25.11
C ALA A 108 -10.68 22.54 24.81
N TYR A 109 -10.33 22.38 23.53
CA TYR A 109 -9.11 21.69 23.11
C TYR A 109 -7.83 22.34 23.68
N ILE A 110 -7.75 23.67 23.69
CA ILE A 110 -6.62 24.40 24.29
C ILE A 110 -6.56 24.16 25.80
N GLY A 111 -7.70 24.22 26.49
CA GLY A 111 -7.80 23.98 27.93
C GLY A 111 -7.41 22.55 28.36
N LEU A 112 -7.52 21.57 27.45
CA LEU A 112 -7.16 20.18 27.69
C LEU A 112 -5.70 19.83 27.33
N GLU A 113 -4.87 20.83 27.03
CA GLU A 113 -3.52 20.62 26.48
C GLU A 113 -3.55 19.71 25.23
N GLY A 114 -4.55 19.88 24.36
CA GLY A 114 -4.90 18.90 23.33
C GLY A 114 -3.78 18.54 22.33
N GLY A 115 -2.70 19.32 22.26
CA GLY A 115 -1.50 18.99 21.47
C GLY A 115 -0.54 18.01 22.13
N SER A 116 -0.68 17.75 23.43
CA SER A 116 0.14 16.84 24.24
C SER A 116 -0.63 15.60 24.69
N MET A 117 -1.95 15.56 24.52
CA MET A 117 -2.80 14.44 24.92
C MET A 117 -2.81 13.35 23.82
N PRO A 118 -2.75 12.06 24.21
CA PRO A 118 -2.94 10.96 23.26
C PRO A 118 -4.27 11.06 22.52
N TRP A 119 -4.26 10.76 21.22
CA TRP A 119 -5.44 10.90 20.34
C TRP A 119 -6.70 10.20 20.86
N GLU A 120 -6.55 9.00 21.45
CA GLU A 120 -7.70 8.24 21.97
C GLU A 120 -8.33 8.94 23.18
N ASP A 121 -7.51 9.44 24.11
CA ASP A 121 -7.99 10.15 25.31
C ASP A 121 -8.62 11.49 24.94
N LEU A 122 -8.04 12.18 23.96
CA LEU A 122 -8.56 13.44 23.44
C LEU A 122 -9.96 13.27 22.83
N LYS A 123 -10.17 12.23 22.02
CA LYS A 123 -11.49 11.91 21.44
C LYS A 123 -12.52 11.66 22.52
N THR A 124 -12.17 10.88 23.53
CA THR A 124 -13.09 10.58 24.64
C THR A 124 -13.42 11.85 25.43
N THR A 125 -12.42 12.70 25.68
CA THR A 125 -12.60 13.92 26.48
C THR A 125 -13.39 15.00 25.73
N LEU A 126 -13.18 15.16 24.43
CA LEU A 126 -13.95 16.11 23.62
C LEU A 126 -15.37 15.63 23.30
N ALA A 127 -15.62 14.31 23.37
CA ALA A 127 -16.93 13.72 23.17
C ALA A 127 -17.76 13.56 24.47
N ALA A 128 -17.18 13.90 25.63
CA ALA A 128 -17.82 13.86 26.95
C ALA A 128 -18.55 15.16 27.27
#